data_AF-A0A636KHL4-F1
#
_entry.id   AF-A0A636KHL4-F1
#
_cell.length_a   1.000
_cell.length_b   1.000
_cell.length_c   1.000
_cell.angle_alpha   90.00
_cell.angle_beta   90.00
_cell.angle_gamma   90.00
#
_symmetry.space_group_name_H-M   'P 1'
#
loop_
_entity.id
_entity.type
_entity.pdbx_description
1 polymer ?
#
loop_
_entity_poly.entity_id
_entity_poly.type
_entity_poly.pdbx_seq_one_letter_code
_entity_poly.pdbx_strand_id
1 'polypeptide(L)' 'MTLINLKDLEAHLWHAAHIITGPIDASDYKTYIFPILFFKRICDVYDEEFADAMESVGDAELAKGKMFHRIQIPENCHW' A
#
# COMPACT_ATOMS: atom_id res chain seq x y z
N MET A 1 7.73 1.53 -23.97
CA MET A 1 6.99 1.98 -22.78
C MET A 1 5.52 1.74 -23.04
N THR A 2 4.90 0.79 -22.34
CA THR A 2 3.45 0.58 -22.40
C THR A 2 2.77 1.79 -21.74
N LEU A 3 2.21 2.67 -22.56
CA LEU A 3 1.37 3.78 -22.12
C LEU A 3 0.02 3.21 -21.68
N ILE A 4 -0.05 2.65 -20.47
CA ILE A 4 -1.31 2.32 -19.83
C ILE A 4 -2.00 3.64 -19.50
N ASN A 5 -3.17 3.88 -20.06
CA ASN A 5 -3.96 5.06 -19.69
C ASN A 5 -4.69 4.79 -18.36
N LEU A 6 -5.18 5.84 -17.70
CA LEU A 6 -5.84 5.70 -16.39
C LEU A 6 -7.00 4.70 -16.41
N LYS A 7 -7.80 4.68 -17.49
CA LYS A 7 -8.94 3.76 -17.61
C LYS A 7 -8.50 2.31 -17.75
N ASP A 8 -7.40 2.06 -18.47
CA ASP A 8 -6.84 0.72 -18.60
C ASP A 8 -6.36 0.21 -17.23
N LEU A 9 -5.74 1.09 -16.44
CA LEU A 9 -5.30 0.76 -15.08
C LEU A 9 -6.49 0.50 -14.15
N GLU A 10 -7.50 1.35 -14.17
CA GLU A 10 -8.74 1.17 -13.38
C GLU A 10 -9.42 -0.16 -13.72
N ALA A 11 -9.57 -0.48 -15.02
CA ALA A 11 -10.17 -1.73 -15.47
C ALA A 11 -9.33 -2.96 -15.07
N HIS A 12 -8.00 -2.84 -15.09
CA HIS A 12 -7.11 -3.92 -14.67
C HIS A 12 -7.19 -4.18 -13.16
N LEU A 13 -7.16 -3.12 -12.34
CA LEU A 13 -7.29 -3.20 -10.89
C LEU A 13 -8.67 -3.74 -10.49
N TRP A 14 -9.73 -3.32 -11.18
CA TRP A 14 -11.08 -3.82 -10.98
C TRP A 14 -11.19 -5.33 -11.22
N HIS A 15 -10.62 -5.84 -12.32
CA HIS A 15 -10.60 -7.27 -12.60
C HIS A 15 -9.78 -8.06 -11.57
N ALA A 16 -8.60 -7.56 -11.18
CA ALA A 16 -7.76 -8.21 -10.19
C ALA A 16 -8.49 -8.35 -8.84
N ALA A 17 -9.17 -7.30 -8.41
CA ALA A 17 -9.92 -7.32 -7.18
C ALA A 17 -11.13 -8.27 -7.24
N HIS A 18 -11.84 -8.35 -8.37
CA HIS A 18 -12.91 -9.33 -8.57
C HIS A 18 -12.46 -10.78 -8.42
N ILE A 19 -11.23 -11.10 -8.87
CA ILE A 19 -10.65 -12.45 -8.73
C ILE A 19 -10.47 -12.80 -7.26
N ILE A 20 -9.97 -11.86 -6.45
CA ILE A 20 -9.68 -12.06 -5.03
C ILE A 20 -10.97 -12.26 -4.22
N THR A 21 -12.04 -11.54 -4.60
CA THR A 21 -13.26 -11.50 -3.80
C THR A 21 -14.25 -12.62 -4.09
N GLY A 22 -14.16 -13.27 -5.25
CA GLY A 22 -15.13 -14.29 -5.66
C GLY A 22 -16.54 -13.72 -5.87
N PRO A 23 -17.59 -14.58 -5.84
CA PRO A 23 -18.98 -14.15 -6.03
C PRO A 23 -19.52 -13.50 -4.76
N ILE A 24 -19.18 -12.24 -4.54
CA ILE A 24 -19.82 -11.39 -3.54
C ILE A 24 -20.70 -10.34 -4.20
N ASP A 25 -21.74 -9.92 -3.50
CA ASP A 25 -22.56 -8.79 -3.91
C ASP A 25 -21.67 -7.53 -4.04
N ALA A 26 -21.99 -6.70 -5.03
CA ALA A 26 -21.31 -5.42 -5.22
C ALA A 26 -21.41 -4.51 -3.98
N SER A 27 -22.43 -4.69 -3.12
CA SER A 27 -22.56 -4.02 -1.83
C SER A 27 -21.45 -4.40 -0.85
N ASP A 28 -21.02 -5.66 -0.86
CA ASP A 28 -20.13 -6.25 0.14
C ASP A 28 -18.66 -6.19 -0.27
N TYR A 29 -18.40 -6.02 -1.57
CA TYR A 29 -17.05 -5.90 -2.16
C TYR A 29 -16.19 -4.83 -1.48
N LYS A 30 -16.77 -3.68 -1.13
CA LYS A 30 -16.07 -2.57 -0.45
C LYS A 30 -15.41 -2.99 0.85
N THR A 31 -16.05 -3.90 1.57
CA THR A 31 -15.60 -4.41 2.88
C THR A 31 -14.32 -5.23 2.77
N TYR A 32 -14.00 -5.79 1.60
CA TYR A 32 -12.80 -6.58 1.37
C TYR A 32 -11.69 -5.78 0.71
N ILE A 33 -12.03 -4.97 -0.30
CA ILE A 33 -11.02 -4.22 -1.05
C ILE A 33 -10.44 -3.05 -0.25
N PHE A 34 -11.25 -2.35 0.55
CA PHE A 34 -10.77 -1.19 1.30
C PHE A 34 -9.74 -1.54 2.37
N PRO A 35 -9.91 -2.60 3.20
CA PRO A 35 -8.85 -3.01 4.12
C PRO A 35 -7.52 -3.31 3.43
N ILE A 36 -7.56 -3.98 2.27
CA ILE A 36 -6.34 -4.32 1.51
C ILE A 36 -5.66 -3.04 0.99
N LEU A 37 -6.41 -2.16 0.34
CA LEU A 37 -5.88 -0.89 -0.17
C LEU A 37 -5.36 0.01 0.95
N PHE A 38 -6.06 0.03 2.09
CA PHE A 38 -5.64 0.82 3.25
C PHE A 38 -4.37 0.24 3.89
N PHE A 39 -4.29 -1.08 4.03
CA PHE A 39 -3.10 -1.76 4.52
C PHE A 39 -1.89 -1.51 3.61
N LYS A 40 -2.06 -1.66 2.29
CA LYS A 40 -1.03 -1.30 1.32
C LYS A 40 -0.63 0.17 1.45
N ARG A 41 -1.58 1.10 1.52
CA ARG A 41 -1.26 2.53 1.64
C ARG A 41 -0.51 2.85 2.93
N ILE A 42 -0.84 2.21 4.05
CA ILE A 42 -0.09 2.35 5.30
C ILE A 42 1.39 1.95 5.10
N CYS A 43 1.62 0.82 4.43
CA CYS A 43 2.98 0.36 4.12
C CYS A 43 3.70 1.32 3.18
N ASP A 44 3.03 1.76 2.11
CA ASP A 44 3.61 2.72 1.16
C ASP A 44 3.98 4.06 1.84
N VAL A 45 3.18 4.56 2.78
CA VAL A 45 3.52 5.77 3.57
C VAL A 45 4.76 5.54 4.43
N TYR A 46 4.87 4.39 5.07
CA TYR A 46 6.05 4.05 5.88
C TYR A 46 7.31 4.00 5.01
N ASP A 47 7.24 3.39 3.82
CA ASP A 47 8.36 3.34 2.87
C ASP A 47 8.77 4.73 2.37
N GLU A 48 7.79 5.60 2.08
CA GLU A 48 8.02 7.01 1.74
C GLU A 48 8.76 7.74 2.87
N GLU A 49 8.28 7.63 4.11
CA GLU A 49 8.91 8.23 5.29
C GLU A 49 10.30 7.63 5.58
N PHE A 50 10.49 6.33 5.32
CA PHE A 50 11.78 5.67 5.45
C PHE A 50 12.80 6.17 4.43
N ALA A 51 12.37 6.37 3.18
CA ALA A 51 13.22 6.94 2.14
C ALA A 51 13.66 8.37 2.49
N ASP A 52 12.75 9.20 2.97
CA ASP A 52 13.03 10.57 3.43
C ASP A 52 14.00 10.57 4.62
N ALA A 53 13.80 9.66 5.58
CA ALA A 53 14.69 9.50 6.73
C ALA A 53 16.08 9.03 6.29
N MET A 54 16.17 8.08 5.37
CA MET A 54 17.43 7.60 4.80
C MET A 54 18.22 8.70 4.10
N GLU A 55 17.55 9.60 3.37
CA GLU A 55 18.20 10.77 2.76
C GLU A 55 18.74 11.73 3.83
N SER A 56 18.03 11.84 4.96
CA SER A 56 18.38 12.78 6.04
C SER A 56 19.50 12.29 6.96
N VAL A 57 19.47 11.02 7.37
CA VAL A 57 20.42 10.47 8.36
C VAL A 57 21.48 9.54 7.76
N GLY A 58 21.24 8.98 6.57
CA GLY A 58 22.18 8.09 5.89
C GLY A 58 22.41 6.72 6.56
N ASP A 59 21.65 6.38 7.61
CA ASP A 59 21.77 5.13 8.36
C ASP A 59 20.40 4.45 8.51
N ALA A 60 20.33 3.18 8.11
CA ALA A 60 19.08 2.42 8.05
C ALA A 60 18.49 2.10 9.43
N GLU A 61 19.32 1.87 10.44
CA GLU A 61 18.82 1.58 11.79
C GLU A 61 18.30 2.84 12.47
N LEU A 62 18.95 3.99 12.22
CA LEU A 62 18.43 5.29 12.67
C LEU A 62 17.17 5.68 11.89
N ALA A 63 17.12 5.45 10.58
CA ALA A 63 15.96 5.78 9.73
C ALA A 63 14.71 4.97 10.11
N LYS A 64 14.84 3.77 10.67
CA LYS A 64 13.72 3.00 11.26
C LYS A 64 13.18 3.59 12.57
N GLY A 65 13.85 4.60 13.13
CA GLY A 65 13.49 5.22 14.39
C GLY A 65 12.05 5.75 14.38
N LYS A 66 11.28 5.45 15.44
CA LYS A 66 9.85 5.80 15.52
C LYS A 66 9.53 7.28 15.33
N MET A 67 10.51 8.16 15.53
CA MET A 67 10.36 9.60 15.35
C MET A 67 10.19 10.04 13.89
N PHE A 68 10.65 9.21 12.94
CA PHE A 68 10.52 9.48 11.50
C PHE A 68 9.20 8.97 10.93
N HIS A 69 8.49 8.08 11.65
CA HIS A 69 7.35 7.34 11.13
C HIS A 69 6.08 7.65 11.88
N ARG A 70 5.07 8.18 11.18
CA ARG A 70 3.75 8.43 11.78
C ARG A 70 3.02 7.14 12.09
N ILE A 71 3.26 6.11 11.28
CA ILE A 71 2.63 4.80 11.42
C ILE A 71 3.72 3.78 11.75
N GLN A 72 3.43 2.93 12.72
CA GLN A 72 4.36 1.88 13.14
C GLN A 72 3.90 0.56 12.54
N ILE A 73 4.77 -0.07 11.75
CA ILE A 73 4.49 -1.36 11.12
C ILE A 73 5.15 -2.45 11.94
N PRO A 74 4.39 -3.43 12.48
CA PRO A 74 4.97 -4.57 13.18
C PRO A 74 5.87 -5.41 12.27
N GLU A 75 6.80 -6.16 12.87
CA GLU A 75 7.62 -7.11 12.13
C GLU A 75 6.75 -8.13 11.39
N ASN A 76 7.14 -8.43 10.14
CA ASN A 76 6.42 -9.34 9.24
C ASN A 76 4.99 -8.89 8.88
N CYS A 77 4.64 -7.62 9.12
CA CYS A 77 3.35 -7.02 8.74
C CYS A 77 3.52 -5.90 7.70
N HIS A 78 4.51 -6.02 6.82
CA HIS A 78 4.72 -5.13 5.70
C HIS A 78 4.17 -5.76 4.41
N TRP A 79 3.56 -4.95 3.55
CA TRP A 79 3.09 -5.37 2.22
C TRP A 79 4.27 -5.71 1.30
#